data_AF-A0A426WYB6-F1
#
_entry.id   AF-A0A426WYB6-F1
#
_cell.length_a   1.000
_cell.length_b   1.000
_cell.length_c   1.000
_cell.angle_alpha   90.00
_cell.angle_beta   90.00
_cell.angle_gamma   90.00
#
_symmetry.space_group_name_H-M   'P 1'
#
loop_
_entity.id
_entity.type
_entity.pdbx_description
1 polymer ?
#
loop_
_entity_poly.entity_id
_entity_poly.type
_entity_poly.pdbx_seq_one_letter_code
_entity_poly.pdbx_strand_id
1 'polypeptide(L)'
;MDPSSSAARRTAVLAGHLLRGSAPADGRSSALIEPAACLQYSPPELSEKPPAFDTASLRRVLDGHDIEGRDWLFRLMEESPLFCPHHRGGRTFVAPDYNQTMEQQREVTMRRIEYLLAHGVFEGWLTGSGPEALLRKFAFFEVPRENLLNSVADVLPDGRYVSSVENPDQVTSISKLSIFDVLGLLRSMYALICTEEDASFLRYGYLSLDSAAAARKEVMKLCYDLRPHALSVVSSFGIPDAFLSPIAFDWVEANSWSSLNEE
;
A
#
# COMPACT_ATOMS: atom_id res chain seq x y z
N MET A 1 -1.34 32.84 26.55
CA MET A 1 -2.40 31.81 26.51
C MET A 1 -2.90 31.60 27.93
N ASP A 2 -4.21 31.44 28.10
CA ASP A 2 -4.79 31.16 29.41
C ASP A 2 -4.24 29.82 29.97
N PRO A 3 -3.49 29.85 31.09
CA PRO A 3 -2.89 28.65 31.68
C PRO A 3 -3.93 27.65 32.21
N SER A 4 -5.20 28.05 32.31
CA SER A 4 -6.30 27.17 32.73
C SER A 4 -6.90 26.36 31.57
N SER A 5 -6.54 26.64 30.30
CA SER A 5 -7.09 25.92 29.16
C SER A 5 -6.68 24.44 29.17
N SER A 6 -7.60 23.56 28.76
CA SER A 6 -7.35 22.11 28.68
C SER A 6 -6.17 21.80 27.75
N ALA A 7 -5.99 22.59 26.68
CA ALA A 7 -4.86 22.48 25.77
C ALA A 7 -3.52 22.81 26.46
N ALA A 8 -3.43 23.91 27.20
CA ALA A 8 -2.20 24.28 27.92
C ALA A 8 -1.80 23.22 28.97
N ARG A 9 -2.79 22.63 29.67
CA ARG A 9 -2.55 21.52 30.60
C ARG A 9 -2.04 20.26 29.90
N ARG A 10 -2.63 19.87 28.77
CA ARG A 10 -2.17 18.70 27.99
C ARG A 10 -0.76 18.90 27.47
N THR A 11 -0.46 20.08 26.93
CA THR A 11 0.88 20.43 26.45
C THR A 11 1.91 20.44 27.59
N ALA A 12 1.56 20.96 28.77
CA ALA A 12 2.45 20.96 29.93
C ALA A 12 2.73 19.54 30.47
N VAL A 13 1.71 18.67 30.48
CA VAL A 13 1.88 17.26 30.88
C VAL A 13 2.79 16.54 29.88
N LEU A 14 2.53 16.68 28.58
CA LEU A 14 3.38 16.07 27.53
C LEU A 14 4.82 16.61 27.57
N ALA A 15 5.01 17.91 27.71
CA ALA A 15 6.34 18.52 27.83
C ALA A 15 7.08 18.05 29.10
N GLY A 16 6.38 17.93 30.22
CA GLY A 16 6.94 17.40 31.47
C GLY A 16 7.37 15.94 31.40
N HIS A 17 6.74 15.13 30.54
CA HIS A 17 7.12 13.74 30.30
C HIS A 17 8.29 13.61 29.31
N LEU A 18 8.35 14.46 28.29
CA LEU A 18 9.42 14.43 27.28
C LEU A 18 10.76 14.99 27.79
N LEU A 19 10.71 15.99 28.68
CA LEU A 19 11.91 16.69 29.19
C LEU A 19 12.57 16.00 30.40
N ARG A 20 11.94 14.96 30.98
CA ARG A 20 12.45 14.28 32.19
C ARG A 20 13.43 13.13 31.92
N GLY A 21 13.96 13.04 30.71
CA GLY A 21 14.98 12.07 30.32
C GLY A 21 16.39 12.32 30.88
N SER A 22 16.59 13.37 31.71
CA SER A 22 17.92 13.76 32.18
C SER A 22 17.94 14.30 33.61
N ALA A 23 17.88 13.43 34.63
CA ALA A 23 18.44 13.69 35.98
C ALA A 23 18.48 12.39 36.84
N PRO A 24 19.30 12.30 37.92
CA PRO A 24 20.17 11.16 38.20
C PRO A 24 19.63 10.16 39.23
N ALA A 25 20.39 9.08 39.39
CA ALA A 25 20.20 7.95 40.27
C ALA A 25 19.81 8.35 41.71
N ASP A 26 18.56 8.09 42.07
CA ASP A 26 18.22 7.68 43.43
C ASP A 26 17.07 6.69 43.39
N GLY A 27 17.37 5.49 43.90
CA GLY A 27 16.51 4.32 43.82
C GLY A 27 15.21 4.53 44.60
N ARG A 28 14.12 4.74 43.87
CA ARG A 28 12.77 4.33 44.26
C ARG A 28 11.95 4.11 42.99
N SER A 29 11.48 2.87 42.86
CA SER A 29 10.74 2.30 41.74
C SER A 29 9.74 3.29 41.14
N SER A 30 10.13 3.94 40.05
CA SER A 30 9.19 4.54 39.10
C SER A 30 8.88 3.43 38.13
N ALA A 31 7.63 2.98 38.09
CA ALA A 31 7.13 2.19 36.96
C ALA A 31 7.40 3.04 35.70
N LEU A 32 8.49 2.72 35.02
CA LEU A 32 8.78 3.22 33.69
C LEU A 32 7.55 2.85 32.88
N ILE A 33 6.86 3.84 32.33
CA ILE A 33 5.95 3.57 31.22
C ILE A 33 6.88 3.05 30.13
N GLU A 34 7.03 1.73 30.04
CA GLU A 34 7.61 1.13 28.86
C GLU A 34 6.69 1.52 27.70
N PRO A 35 7.24 2.02 26.59
CA PRO A 35 6.47 2.19 25.38
C PRO A 35 5.74 0.86 25.14
N ALA A 36 4.41 0.90 25.03
CA ALA A 36 3.68 -0.28 24.67
C ALA A 36 4.34 -0.87 23.41
N ALA A 37 4.50 -2.19 23.30
CA ALA A 37 5.17 -2.80 22.16
C ALA A 37 4.56 -2.39 20.81
N CYS A 38 3.29 -1.92 20.80
CA CYS A 38 2.62 -1.34 19.64
C CYS A 38 3.04 0.10 19.27
N LEU A 39 3.75 0.82 20.15
CA LEU A 39 4.37 2.13 19.90
C LEU A 39 5.84 2.01 19.47
N GLN A 40 6.44 0.82 19.60
CA GLN A 40 7.74 0.50 18.99
C GLN A 40 7.48 -0.18 17.65
N TYR A 41 7.14 0.62 16.64
CA TYR A 41 7.11 0.12 15.28
C TYR A 41 8.53 -0.24 14.84
N SER A 42 8.76 -1.51 14.56
CA SER A 42 9.93 -1.96 13.81
C SER A 42 9.48 -2.19 12.36
N PRO A 43 10.17 -1.62 11.36
CA PRO A 43 9.87 -1.88 9.97
C PRO A 43 9.82 -3.40 9.72
N PRO A 44 8.83 -3.91 8.97
CA PRO A 44 8.74 -5.32 8.63
C PRO A 44 10.04 -5.87 8.01
N GLU A 45 10.78 -5.04 7.29
CA GLU A 45 12.07 -5.36 6.66
C GLU A 45 13.16 -5.71 7.69
N LEU A 46 13.05 -5.16 8.91
CA LEU A 46 14.01 -5.36 10.00
C LEU A 46 13.55 -6.41 11.02
N SER A 47 12.23 -6.64 11.12
CA SER A 47 11.64 -7.48 12.16
C SER A 47 11.16 -8.84 11.67
N GLU A 48 10.75 -8.93 10.41
CA GLU A 48 10.17 -10.14 9.84
C GLU A 48 11.20 -11.02 9.14
N LYS A 49 10.87 -12.31 9.05
CA LYS A 49 11.69 -13.29 8.34
C LYS A 49 11.60 -13.07 6.82
N PRO A 50 12.56 -13.59 6.04
CA PRO A 50 12.49 -13.56 4.58
C PRO A 50 11.16 -14.12 4.06
N PRO A 51 10.70 -13.68 2.86
CA PRO A 51 9.40 -14.05 2.31
C PRO A 51 9.10 -15.54 2.40
N ALA A 52 7.92 -15.88 2.94
CA ALA A 52 7.48 -17.27 3.08
C ALA A 52 7.18 -17.94 1.73
N PHE A 53 6.95 -17.13 0.69
CA PHE A 53 6.69 -17.54 -0.69
C PHE A 53 7.52 -16.69 -1.66
N ASP A 54 7.68 -17.19 -2.89
CA ASP A 54 8.31 -16.43 -3.97
C ASP A 54 7.44 -15.24 -4.37
N THR A 55 7.89 -14.02 -4.08
CA THR A 55 7.16 -12.78 -4.37
C THR A 55 6.93 -12.57 -5.87
N ALA A 56 7.83 -13.07 -6.73
CA ALA A 56 7.65 -13.03 -8.17
C ALA A 56 6.46 -13.88 -8.63
N SER A 57 6.18 -14.98 -7.93
CA SER A 57 5.01 -15.81 -8.22
C SER A 57 3.70 -15.10 -7.87
N LEU A 58 3.67 -14.24 -6.84
CA LEU A 58 2.48 -13.43 -6.54
C LEU A 58 2.30 -12.30 -7.54
N ARG A 59 3.38 -11.71 -8.03
CA ARG A 59 3.31 -10.76 -9.15
C ARG A 59 2.67 -11.37 -10.40
N ARG A 60 3.01 -12.63 -10.74
CA ARG A 60 2.34 -13.35 -11.84
C ARG A 60 0.84 -13.56 -11.62
N VAL A 61 0.41 -13.76 -10.38
CA VAL A 61 -1.01 -13.92 -10.03
C VAL A 61 -1.76 -12.59 -10.09
N LEU A 62 -1.14 -11.50 -9.62
CA LEU A 62 -1.76 -10.17 -9.58
C LEU A 62 -1.80 -9.50 -10.96
N ASP A 63 -0.65 -9.41 -11.63
CA ASP A 63 -0.54 -8.72 -12.92
C ASP A 63 -1.03 -9.60 -14.07
N GLY A 64 -0.86 -10.93 -13.98
CA GLY A 64 -1.34 -11.92 -14.94
C GLY A 64 -0.64 -11.94 -16.31
N HIS A 65 -0.22 -10.78 -16.83
CA HIS A 65 0.20 -10.61 -18.22
C HIS A 65 1.13 -9.40 -18.44
N ASP A 66 1.97 -9.48 -19.49
CA ASP A 66 2.90 -8.44 -19.97
C ASP A 66 3.73 -7.71 -18.88
N ILE A 67 4.23 -8.47 -17.90
CA ILE A 67 5.01 -7.93 -16.77
C ILE A 67 6.26 -7.18 -17.25
N GLU A 68 6.93 -7.69 -18.28
CA GLU A 68 8.13 -7.05 -18.86
C GLU A 68 7.80 -5.69 -19.48
N GLY A 69 6.65 -5.59 -20.16
CA GLY A 69 6.15 -4.33 -20.69
C GLY A 69 5.87 -3.31 -19.58
N ARG A 70 5.24 -3.74 -18.47
CA ARG A 70 5.01 -2.88 -17.29
C ARG A 70 6.32 -2.34 -16.72
N ASP A 71 7.30 -3.22 -16.50
CA ASP A 71 8.63 -2.84 -16.00
C ASP A 71 9.35 -1.87 -16.94
N TRP A 72 9.24 -2.08 -18.25
CA TRP A 72 9.79 -1.17 -19.25
C TRP A 72 9.13 0.22 -19.18
N LEU A 73 7.80 0.28 -19.08
CA LEU A 73 7.06 1.54 -18.99
C LEU A 73 7.46 2.35 -17.74
N PHE A 74 7.62 1.68 -16.60
CA PHE A 74 8.05 2.34 -15.36
C PHE A 74 9.46 2.95 -15.48
N ARG A 75 10.43 2.20 -16.04
CA ARG A 75 11.79 2.73 -16.27
C ARG A 75 11.78 3.94 -17.20
N LEU A 76 10.98 3.90 -18.26
CA LEU A 76 10.84 5.01 -19.19
C LEU A 76 10.33 6.28 -18.48
N MET A 77 9.42 6.15 -17.52
CA MET A 77 8.93 7.26 -16.72
C MET A 77 9.99 7.81 -15.75
N GLU A 78 10.80 6.93 -15.14
CA GLU A 78 11.90 7.31 -14.24
C GLU A 78 12.97 8.18 -14.94
N GLU A 79 13.22 7.93 -16.23
CA GLU A 79 14.26 8.62 -17.01
C GLU A 79 13.89 10.06 -17.42
N SER A 80 12.63 10.46 -17.25
CA SER A 80 12.14 11.75 -17.77
C SER A 80 11.81 12.76 -16.67
N PRO A 81 12.31 14.01 -16.77
CA PRO A 81 12.00 15.05 -15.81
C PRO A 81 10.51 15.42 -15.78
N LEU A 82 9.74 15.04 -16.81
CA LEU A 82 8.29 15.26 -16.88
C LEU A 82 7.53 14.52 -15.78
N PHE A 83 8.08 13.42 -15.27
CA PHE A 83 7.47 12.66 -14.17
C PHE A 83 8.04 13.06 -12.81
N CYS A 84 8.85 14.12 -12.76
CA CYS A 84 9.39 14.71 -11.54
C CYS A 84 10.15 13.66 -10.70
N PRO A 85 11.33 13.20 -11.15
CA PRO A 85 12.18 12.32 -10.36
C PRO A 85 12.81 13.09 -9.19
N HIS A 86 12.68 12.58 -7.97
CA HIS A 86 13.25 13.09 -6.73
C HIS A 86 14.21 12.05 -6.17
N HIS A 87 15.37 12.47 -5.67
CA HIS A 87 16.36 11.57 -5.12
C HIS A 87 16.39 11.72 -3.59
N ARG A 88 16.15 10.65 -2.85
CA ARG A 88 16.19 10.64 -1.38
C ARG A 88 16.72 9.30 -0.88
N GLY A 89 17.62 9.31 0.10
CA GLY A 89 18.15 8.07 0.69
C GLY A 89 18.79 7.09 -0.30
N GLY A 90 19.38 7.60 -1.39
CA GLY A 90 19.97 6.76 -2.46
C GLY A 90 18.96 6.10 -3.41
N ARG A 91 17.67 6.45 -3.32
CA ARG A 91 16.61 6.00 -4.23
C ARG A 91 16.05 7.16 -5.04
N THR A 92 15.55 6.86 -6.23
CA THR A 92 14.80 7.78 -7.08
C THR A 92 13.31 7.55 -6.86
N PHE A 93 12.52 8.62 -6.88
CA PHE A 93 11.09 8.71 -6.61
C PHE A 93 10.41 9.52 -7.69
N VAL A 94 9.23 9.16 -8.15
CA VAL A 94 8.51 9.74 -9.27
C VAL A 94 7.10 10.00 -8.79
N ALA A 95 6.73 11.29 -8.70
CA ALA A 95 5.41 11.70 -8.24
C ALA A 95 5.02 13.02 -8.90
N PRO A 96 3.72 13.24 -9.19
CA PRO A 96 3.27 14.54 -9.68
C PRO A 96 3.65 15.68 -8.71
N ASP A 97 4.08 16.82 -9.26
CA ASP A 97 4.25 18.04 -8.48
C ASP A 97 2.89 18.68 -8.17
N TYR A 98 2.37 18.39 -6.99
CA TYR A 98 1.07 18.88 -6.53
C TYR A 98 1.03 20.38 -6.20
N ASN A 99 2.16 21.10 -6.27
CA ASN A 99 2.20 22.55 -6.02
C ASN A 99 1.83 23.39 -7.24
N GLN A 100 1.58 22.75 -8.38
CA GLN A 100 1.22 23.42 -9.62
C GLN A 100 -0.30 23.60 -9.76
N THR A 101 -0.69 24.60 -10.54
CA THR A 101 -2.10 24.82 -10.89
C THR A 101 -2.65 23.69 -11.77
N MET A 102 -3.97 23.54 -11.81
CA MET A 102 -4.63 22.55 -12.68
C MET A 102 -4.33 22.75 -14.18
N GLU A 103 -4.13 23.99 -14.63
CA GLU A 103 -3.77 24.29 -16.02
C GLU A 103 -2.35 23.82 -16.34
N GLN A 104 -1.39 24.10 -15.46
CA GLN A 104 -0.01 23.61 -15.58
C GLN A 104 0.05 22.08 -15.54
N GLN A 105 -0.72 21.45 -14.65
CA GLN A 105 -0.81 19.98 -14.59
C GLN A 105 -1.36 19.37 -15.89
N ARG A 106 -2.35 20.02 -16.54
CA ARG A 106 -2.87 19.58 -17.85
C ARG A 106 -1.80 19.71 -18.94
N GLU A 107 -1.07 20.82 -18.97
CA GLU A 107 0.02 21.02 -19.93
C GLU A 107 1.13 19.97 -19.76
N VAL A 108 1.57 19.74 -18.53
CA VAL A 108 2.56 18.69 -18.20
C VAL A 108 2.03 17.31 -18.57
N THR A 109 0.75 17.03 -18.36
CA THR A 109 0.11 15.77 -18.78
C THR A 109 0.18 15.58 -20.29
N MET A 110 -0.09 16.61 -21.09
CA MET A 110 0.04 16.52 -22.54
C MET A 110 1.49 16.25 -22.97
N ARG A 111 2.47 16.92 -22.35
CA ARG A 111 3.89 16.66 -22.61
C ARG A 111 4.31 15.25 -22.23
N ARG A 112 3.77 14.68 -21.13
CA ARG A 112 3.97 13.28 -20.75
C ARG A 112 3.42 12.33 -21.82
N ILE A 113 2.21 12.59 -22.33
CA ILE A 113 1.62 11.79 -23.41
C ILE A 113 2.49 11.84 -24.67
N GLU A 114 2.93 13.04 -25.08
CA GLU A 114 3.84 13.21 -26.22
C GLU A 114 5.17 12.44 -26.03
N TYR A 115 5.74 12.50 -24.82
CA TYR A 115 6.94 11.76 -24.47
C TYR A 115 6.73 10.24 -24.59
N LEU A 116 5.67 9.70 -23.99
CA LEU A 116 5.34 8.27 -24.06
C LEU A 116 5.09 7.83 -25.52
N LEU A 117 4.40 8.67 -26.31
CA LEU A 117 4.18 8.44 -27.74
C LEU A 117 5.49 8.36 -28.51
N ALA A 118 6.42 9.29 -28.28
CA ALA A 118 7.72 9.33 -28.96
C ALA A 118 8.60 8.11 -28.64
N HIS A 119 8.36 7.44 -27.51
CA HIS A 119 9.10 6.25 -27.08
C HIS A 119 8.34 4.94 -27.37
N GLY A 120 7.29 5.01 -28.19
CA GLY A 120 6.60 3.81 -28.71
C GLY A 120 5.62 3.16 -27.74
N VAL A 121 5.25 3.83 -26.62
CA VAL A 121 4.27 3.29 -25.67
C VAL A 121 2.91 3.03 -26.34
N PHE A 122 2.55 3.86 -27.33
CA PHE A 122 1.30 3.73 -28.09
C PHE A 122 1.48 3.10 -29.48
N GLU A 123 2.65 2.54 -29.78
CA GLU A 123 2.83 1.80 -31.04
C GLU A 123 1.90 0.59 -31.09
N GLY A 124 1.16 0.45 -32.19
CA GLY A 124 0.16 -0.62 -32.30
C GLY A 124 -1.05 -0.43 -31.37
N TRP A 125 -1.19 0.70 -30.66
CA TRP A 125 -2.30 0.91 -29.71
C TRP A 125 -3.67 0.78 -30.39
N LEU A 126 -3.84 1.41 -31.55
CA LEU A 126 -5.08 1.32 -32.34
C LEU A 126 -5.02 0.28 -33.47
N THR A 127 -3.81 -0.11 -33.89
CA THR A 127 -3.58 -0.90 -35.11
C THR A 127 -3.07 -2.32 -34.85
N GLY A 128 -2.49 -2.57 -33.67
CA GLY A 128 -1.99 -3.87 -33.27
C GLY A 128 -3.13 -4.86 -33.04
N SER A 129 -3.05 -5.99 -33.74
CA SER A 129 -4.01 -7.08 -33.69
C SER A 129 -3.40 -8.33 -33.05
N GLY A 130 -4.20 -9.14 -32.39
CA GLY A 130 -3.77 -10.39 -31.75
C GLY A 130 -3.66 -10.30 -30.23
N PRO A 131 -3.59 -11.46 -29.54
CA PRO A 131 -3.67 -11.54 -28.08
C PRO A 131 -2.54 -10.78 -27.38
N GLU A 132 -1.30 -10.88 -27.87
CA GLU A 132 -0.14 -10.21 -27.27
C GLU A 132 -0.28 -8.68 -27.28
N ALA A 133 -0.70 -8.13 -28.42
CA ALA A 133 -0.94 -6.69 -28.56
C ALA A 133 -2.10 -6.22 -27.66
N LEU A 134 -3.11 -7.05 -27.41
CA LEU A 134 -4.19 -6.72 -26.49
C LEU A 134 -3.73 -6.76 -25.04
N LEU A 135 -3.02 -7.82 -24.63
CA LEU A 135 -2.48 -7.95 -23.27
C LEU A 135 -1.54 -6.79 -22.95
N ARG A 136 -0.65 -6.41 -23.87
CA ARG A 136 0.20 -5.23 -23.68
C ARG A 136 -0.57 -3.93 -23.51
N LYS A 137 -1.64 -3.72 -24.30
CA LYS A 137 -2.53 -2.57 -24.12
C LYS A 137 -3.21 -2.58 -22.76
N PHE A 138 -3.70 -3.74 -22.31
CA PHE A 138 -4.32 -3.88 -20.99
C PHE A 138 -3.31 -3.58 -19.89
N ALA A 139 -2.11 -4.13 -19.94
CA ALA A 139 -1.05 -3.87 -18.97
C ALA A 139 -0.66 -2.39 -18.91
N PHE A 140 -0.49 -1.75 -20.08
CA PHE A 140 -0.14 -0.33 -20.16
C PHE A 140 -1.30 0.60 -19.80
N PHE A 141 -2.54 0.11 -19.86
CA PHE A 141 -3.69 0.82 -19.35
C PHE A 141 -3.79 0.66 -17.84
N GLU A 142 -3.57 -0.54 -17.30
CA GLU A 142 -3.62 -0.86 -15.87
C GLU A 142 -2.59 -0.08 -15.05
N VAL A 143 -1.35 0.08 -15.55
CA VAL A 143 -0.28 0.84 -14.86
C VAL A 143 -0.68 2.30 -14.55
N PRO A 144 -1.23 3.10 -15.48
CA PRO A 144 -1.83 4.40 -15.18
C PRO A 144 -3.22 4.33 -14.52
N ARG A 145 -3.98 3.24 -14.73
CA ARG A 145 -5.36 3.06 -14.26
C ARG A 145 -5.47 2.65 -12.79
N GLU A 146 -4.42 2.18 -12.14
CA GLU A 146 -4.42 2.05 -10.67
C GLU A 146 -4.70 3.40 -9.97
N ASN A 147 -4.65 4.52 -10.70
CA ASN A 147 -5.16 5.84 -10.27
C ASN A 147 -6.53 6.27 -10.86
N LEU A 148 -7.16 5.52 -11.77
CA LEU A 148 -8.45 5.86 -12.39
C LEU A 148 -9.27 4.60 -12.78
N LEU A 149 -10.18 4.21 -11.87
CA LEU A 149 -11.32 3.28 -11.93
C LEU A 149 -11.67 2.48 -13.23
N ASN A 150 -11.99 1.20 -12.98
CA ASN A 150 -12.98 0.28 -13.57
C ASN A 150 -13.23 0.23 -15.09
N SER A 151 -12.81 -0.87 -15.72
CA SER A 151 -13.35 -1.34 -17.02
C SER A 151 -13.05 -2.80 -17.35
N VAL A 152 -12.52 -3.59 -16.42
CA VAL A 152 -12.15 -5.01 -16.68
C VAL A 152 -12.97 -6.02 -15.89
N ALA A 153 -13.77 -5.56 -14.92
CA ALA A 153 -14.71 -6.39 -14.19
C ALA A 153 -15.92 -5.56 -13.77
N ASP A 154 -17.09 -6.21 -13.73
CA ASP A 154 -18.33 -5.60 -13.28
C ASP A 154 -18.96 -6.46 -12.17
N VAL A 155 -19.69 -5.83 -11.27
CA VAL A 155 -20.48 -6.52 -10.23
C VAL A 155 -21.95 -6.30 -10.55
N LEU A 156 -22.62 -7.39 -10.92
CA LEU A 156 -24.04 -7.35 -11.25
C LEU A 156 -24.87 -6.91 -10.04
N PRO A 157 -26.09 -6.38 -10.24
CA PRO A 157 -26.96 -5.92 -9.15
C PRO A 157 -27.34 -6.98 -8.11
N ASP A 158 -27.10 -8.26 -8.41
CA ASP A 158 -27.28 -9.40 -7.51
C ASP A 158 -26.00 -9.81 -6.76
N GLY A 159 -24.93 -9.03 -6.90
CA GLY A 159 -23.64 -9.25 -6.24
C GLY A 159 -22.68 -10.18 -6.98
N ARG A 160 -23.03 -10.66 -8.18
CA ARG A 160 -22.16 -11.56 -8.95
C ARG A 160 -21.07 -10.77 -9.68
N TYR A 161 -19.83 -11.13 -9.42
CA TYR A 161 -18.66 -10.68 -10.15
C TYR A 161 -18.59 -11.33 -11.53
N VAL A 162 -18.37 -10.55 -12.59
CA VAL A 162 -18.21 -11.03 -13.96
C VAL A 162 -16.93 -10.44 -14.57
N SER A 163 -16.04 -11.30 -15.06
CA SER A 163 -14.89 -10.93 -15.88
C SER A 163 -14.80 -11.81 -17.13
N SER A 164 -14.14 -11.28 -18.16
CA SER A 164 -14.03 -11.94 -19.48
C SER A 164 -12.85 -12.91 -19.58
N VAL A 165 -12.19 -13.23 -18.46
CA VAL A 165 -10.93 -14.00 -18.43
C VAL A 165 -11.19 -15.41 -17.88
N GLU A 166 -10.97 -16.43 -18.71
CA GLU A 166 -11.02 -17.83 -18.28
C GLU A 166 -9.78 -18.22 -17.47
N ASN A 167 -9.97 -18.97 -16.39
CA ASN A 167 -8.94 -19.28 -15.38
C ASN A 167 -8.41 -20.71 -15.56
N PRO A 168 -7.14 -20.91 -15.97
CA PRO A 168 -6.55 -22.23 -16.09
C PRO A 168 -5.79 -22.63 -14.82
N ASP A 169 -6.22 -23.78 -14.30
CA ASP A 169 -5.45 -24.77 -13.53
C ASP A 169 -5.36 -24.69 -11.99
N GLN A 170 -5.96 -25.74 -11.43
CA GLN A 170 -5.74 -26.34 -10.12
C GLN A 170 -4.34 -26.96 -10.05
N VAL A 171 -3.58 -26.71 -8.97
CA VAL A 171 -2.51 -27.63 -8.54
C VAL A 171 -2.46 -27.74 -7.02
N THR A 172 -2.50 -28.99 -6.57
CA THR A 172 -2.43 -29.51 -5.20
C THR A 172 -1.01 -29.69 -4.66
N SER A 173 -0.87 -29.42 -3.34
CA SER A 173 -0.16 -30.21 -2.30
C SER A 173 1.19 -29.72 -1.68
N ILE A 174 1.05 -29.13 -0.49
CA ILE A 174 1.73 -29.27 0.84
C ILE A 174 3.26 -29.09 1.00
N SER A 175 3.63 -27.92 1.55
CA SER A 175 4.48 -27.60 2.73
C SER A 175 5.34 -26.34 2.49
N LYS A 176 5.27 -25.38 3.44
CA LYS A 176 5.35 -23.90 3.28
C LYS A 176 3.98 -23.32 2.90
N LEU A 177 3.53 -22.27 3.61
CA LEU A 177 2.32 -21.53 3.24
C LEU A 177 2.49 -21.09 1.79
N SER A 178 1.66 -21.63 0.92
CA SER A 178 1.60 -21.24 -0.48
C SER A 178 1.02 -19.84 -0.57
N ILE A 179 1.26 -19.18 -1.70
CA ILE A 179 0.58 -17.94 -2.07
C ILE A 179 -0.94 -18.04 -1.90
N PHE A 180 -1.55 -19.18 -2.24
CA PHE A 180 -2.98 -19.41 -2.08
C PHE A 180 -3.42 -19.44 -0.62
N ASP A 181 -2.56 -19.90 0.28
CA ASP A 181 -2.85 -19.89 1.71
C ASP A 181 -2.82 -18.45 2.26
N VAL A 182 -1.83 -17.65 1.86
CA VAL A 182 -1.75 -16.22 2.25
C VAL A 182 -2.92 -15.42 1.68
N LEU A 183 -3.29 -15.66 0.42
CA LEU A 183 -4.49 -15.08 -0.19
C LEU A 183 -5.77 -15.58 0.50
N GLY A 184 -5.79 -16.82 0.99
CA GLY A 184 -6.85 -17.37 1.81
C GLY A 184 -7.03 -16.63 3.15
N LEU A 185 -5.92 -16.26 3.81
CA LEU A 185 -5.93 -15.43 5.02
C LEU A 185 -6.48 -14.03 4.71
N LEU A 186 -5.98 -13.37 3.65
CA LEU A 186 -6.45 -12.05 3.21
C LEU A 186 -7.95 -12.05 2.87
N ARG A 187 -8.42 -13.05 2.11
CA ARG A 187 -9.83 -13.22 1.78
C ARG A 187 -10.69 -13.35 3.04
N SER A 188 -10.24 -14.14 4.01
CA SER A 188 -10.96 -14.35 5.26
C SER A 188 -11.00 -13.07 6.11
N MET A 189 -9.89 -12.34 6.16
CA MET A 189 -9.80 -11.05 6.85
C MET A 189 -10.72 -10.01 6.21
N TYR A 190 -10.71 -9.90 4.88
CA TYR A 190 -11.58 -8.99 4.13
C TYR A 190 -13.07 -9.30 4.37
N ALA A 191 -13.47 -10.57 4.24
CA ALA A 191 -14.86 -10.96 4.46
C ALA A 191 -15.36 -10.63 5.88
N LEU A 192 -14.52 -10.84 6.90
CA LEU A 192 -14.88 -10.51 8.28
C LEU A 192 -14.95 -9.00 8.49
N ILE A 193 -13.99 -8.22 7.99
CA ILE A 193 -14.02 -6.75 8.07
C ILE A 193 -15.30 -6.20 7.42
N CYS A 194 -15.64 -6.65 6.21
CA CYS A 194 -16.89 -6.23 5.55
C CYS A 194 -18.13 -6.58 6.36
N THR A 195 -18.13 -7.74 7.03
CA THR A 195 -19.24 -8.17 7.89
C THR A 195 -19.34 -7.32 9.16
N GLU A 196 -18.21 -6.87 9.69
CA GLU A 196 -18.13 -6.06 10.91
C GLU A 196 -18.47 -4.59 10.69
N GLU A 197 -17.99 -4.00 9.60
CA GLU A 197 -18.22 -2.60 9.27
C GLU A 197 -19.66 -2.33 8.84
N ASP A 198 -20.34 -3.32 8.25
CA ASP A 198 -21.72 -3.19 7.83
C ASP A 198 -22.72 -3.52 8.95
N ALA A 199 -23.26 -2.46 9.56
CA ALA A 199 -24.29 -2.55 10.60
C ALA A 199 -25.59 -3.26 10.15
N SER A 200 -25.81 -3.44 8.84
CA SER A 200 -26.98 -4.13 8.29
C SER A 200 -27.06 -5.57 8.75
N PHE A 201 -25.93 -6.26 8.92
CA PHE A 201 -25.89 -7.65 9.38
C PHE A 201 -26.47 -7.80 10.79
N LEU A 202 -26.17 -6.85 11.69
CA LEU A 202 -26.75 -6.80 13.03
C LEU A 202 -28.21 -6.34 13.00
N ARG A 203 -28.51 -5.28 12.23
CA ARG A 203 -29.84 -4.65 12.16
C ARG A 203 -30.91 -5.63 11.69
N TYR A 204 -30.61 -6.45 10.70
CA TYR A 204 -31.55 -7.42 10.13
C TYR A 204 -31.42 -8.81 10.76
N GLY A 205 -30.59 -8.98 11.78
CA GLY A 205 -30.44 -10.24 12.50
C GLY A 205 -29.73 -11.35 11.74
N TYR A 206 -29.02 -11.02 10.65
CA TYR A 206 -28.15 -11.97 9.93
C TYR A 206 -26.93 -12.38 10.77
N LEU A 207 -26.53 -11.53 11.72
CA LEU A 207 -25.45 -11.80 12.66
C LEU A 207 -25.92 -11.54 14.10
N SER A 208 -25.62 -12.47 15.02
CA SER A 208 -25.86 -12.26 16.44
C SER A 208 -24.76 -11.38 17.07
N LEU A 209 -25.04 -10.77 18.22
CA LEU A 209 -24.03 -10.00 18.97
C LEU A 209 -22.81 -10.84 19.35
N ASP A 210 -23.03 -12.10 19.72
CA ASP A 210 -21.95 -13.04 20.06
C ASP A 210 -21.11 -13.40 18.83
N SER A 211 -21.75 -13.60 17.67
CA SER A 211 -21.06 -13.88 16.41
C SER A 211 -20.25 -12.67 15.93
N ALA A 212 -20.78 -11.46 16.11
CA ALA A 212 -20.05 -10.22 15.82
C ALA A 212 -18.83 -10.03 16.75
N ALA A 213 -18.96 -10.37 18.02
CA ALA A 213 -17.83 -10.34 18.95
C ALA A 213 -16.78 -11.42 18.60
N ALA A 214 -17.21 -12.59 18.14
CA ALA A 214 -16.32 -13.63 17.64
C ALA A 214 -15.59 -13.18 16.35
N ALA A 215 -16.29 -12.52 15.42
CA ALA A 215 -15.69 -11.95 14.21
C ALA A 215 -14.56 -10.96 14.55
N ARG A 216 -14.78 -10.01 15.48
CA ARG A 216 -13.72 -9.12 16.00
C ARG A 216 -12.48 -9.86 16.45
N LYS A 217 -12.70 -10.89 17.28
CA LYS A 217 -11.60 -11.68 17.84
C LYS A 217 -10.84 -12.42 16.73
N GLU A 218 -11.56 -12.93 15.73
CA GLU A 218 -10.95 -13.61 14.59
C GLU A 218 -10.19 -12.64 13.67
N VAL A 219 -10.69 -11.42 13.44
CA VAL A 219 -9.93 -10.38 12.73
C VAL A 219 -8.60 -10.09 13.43
N MET A 220 -8.60 -9.94 14.76
CA MET A 220 -7.35 -9.71 15.51
C MET A 220 -6.36 -10.89 15.37
N LYS A 221 -6.86 -12.12 15.35
CA LYS A 221 -6.05 -13.32 15.11
C LYS A 221 -5.50 -13.35 13.68
N LEU A 222 -6.33 -13.06 12.68
CA LEU A 222 -5.90 -12.98 11.28
C LEU A 222 -4.84 -11.89 11.07
N CYS A 223 -4.95 -10.73 11.75
CA CYS A 223 -3.90 -9.71 11.74
C CYS A 223 -2.57 -10.25 12.30
N TYR A 224 -2.60 -11.08 13.34
CA TYR A 224 -1.41 -11.73 13.89
C TYR A 224 -0.80 -12.74 12.91
N ASP A 225 -1.64 -13.56 12.29
CA ASP A 225 -1.22 -14.60 11.35
C ASP A 225 -0.73 -14.01 10.01
N LEU A 226 -1.30 -12.89 9.55
CA LEU A 226 -0.95 -12.21 8.32
C LEU A 226 0.30 -11.34 8.46
N ARG A 227 0.58 -10.80 9.66
CA ARG A 227 1.73 -9.91 9.94
C ARG A 227 3.05 -10.38 9.30
N PRO A 228 3.52 -11.63 9.48
CA PRO A 228 4.79 -12.08 8.90
C PRO A 228 4.80 -12.16 7.37
N HIS A 229 3.64 -12.04 6.72
CA HIS A 229 3.48 -12.07 5.27
C HIS A 229 3.18 -10.71 4.66
N ALA A 230 2.85 -9.70 5.49
CA ALA A 230 2.39 -8.40 5.02
C ALA A 230 3.39 -7.73 4.08
N LEU A 231 4.67 -7.71 4.45
CA LEU A 231 5.71 -7.15 3.58
C LEU A 231 5.81 -7.91 2.25
N SER A 232 5.81 -9.25 2.28
CA SER A 232 5.89 -10.06 1.06
C SER A 232 4.71 -9.83 0.12
N VAL A 233 3.51 -9.63 0.68
CA VAL A 233 2.31 -9.27 -0.08
C VAL A 233 2.45 -7.88 -0.69
N VAL A 234 2.89 -6.87 0.07
CA VAL A 234 3.06 -5.51 -0.46
C VAL A 234 4.18 -5.44 -1.50
N SER A 235 5.32 -6.08 -1.25
CA SER A 235 6.43 -6.12 -2.21
C SER A 235 6.07 -6.87 -3.50
N SER A 236 5.10 -7.80 -3.46
CA SER A 236 4.70 -8.58 -4.64
C SER A 236 3.94 -7.79 -5.70
N PHE A 237 3.39 -6.63 -5.36
CA PHE A 237 2.80 -5.72 -6.35
C PHE A 237 3.84 -5.27 -7.38
N GLY A 238 5.14 -5.40 -7.05
CA GLY A 238 6.22 -5.10 -7.99
C GLY A 238 6.25 -3.64 -8.43
N ILE A 239 5.61 -2.76 -7.65
CA ILE A 239 5.67 -1.31 -7.85
C ILE A 239 7.12 -0.90 -7.64
N PRO A 240 7.80 -0.36 -8.66
CA PRO A 240 9.20 0.04 -8.52
C PRO A 240 9.33 1.10 -7.43
N ASP A 241 10.46 1.11 -6.74
CA ASP A 241 10.71 2.02 -5.62
C ASP A 241 10.44 3.48 -5.97
N ALA A 242 10.66 3.84 -7.23
CA ALA A 242 10.38 5.17 -7.72
C ALA A 242 8.92 5.58 -7.59
N PHE A 243 7.98 4.67 -7.70
CA PHE A 243 6.56 4.99 -7.62
C PHE A 243 6.02 4.95 -6.18
N LEU A 244 6.84 4.54 -5.21
CA LEU A 244 6.48 4.50 -3.80
C LEU A 244 6.80 5.83 -3.13
N SER A 245 5.93 6.35 -2.27
CA SER A 245 6.25 7.57 -1.50
C SER A 245 7.43 7.37 -0.54
N PRO A 246 8.22 8.40 -0.18
CA PRO A 246 9.37 8.27 0.74
C PRO A 246 9.07 7.60 2.10
N ILE A 247 7.84 7.76 2.60
CA ILE A 247 7.37 7.12 3.85
C ILE A 247 7.41 5.59 3.79
N ALA A 248 7.40 5.00 2.59
CA ALA A 248 7.51 3.55 2.40
C ALA A 248 8.91 2.99 2.77
N PHE A 249 9.93 3.86 2.87
CA PHE A 249 11.32 3.44 3.09
C PHE A 249 11.87 3.90 4.44
N ASP A 250 11.63 5.16 4.80
CA ASP A 250 11.98 5.69 6.11
C ASP A 250 10.85 6.58 6.62
N TRP A 251 9.92 5.96 7.33
CA TRP A 251 8.77 6.68 7.88
C TRP A 251 9.17 7.64 9.02
N VAL A 252 10.29 7.40 9.71
CA VAL A 252 10.77 8.27 10.78
C VAL A 252 11.33 9.54 10.16
N GLU A 253 12.21 9.42 9.18
CA GLU A 253 12.75 10.55 8.44
C GLU A 253 11.66 11.28 7.65
N ALA A 254 10.72 10.55 7.03
CA ALA A 254 9.61 11.15 6.27
C ALA A 254 8.66 11.98 7.15
N ASN A 255 8.45 11.57 8.41
CA ASN A 255 7.63 12.31 9.38
C ASN A 255 8.47 13.17 10.35
N SER A 256 9.79 13.17 10.20
CA SER A 256 10.66 14.06 10.97
C SER A 256 10.45 15.47 10.46
N TRP A 257 9.99 16.34 11.35
CA TRP A 257 9.94 17.76 11.04
C TRP A 257 11.39 18.23 10.99
N SER A 258 11.83 18.71 9.83
CA SER A 258 13.04 19.52 9.76
C SER A 258 12.84 20.68 10.73
N SER A 259 13.58 20.69 11.84
CA SER A 259 13.64 21.86 12.71
C SER A 259 13.98 23.03 11.82
N LEU A 260 13.03 23.95 11.63
CA LEU A 260 13.25 25.22 10.96
C LEU A 260 14.28 26.00 11.80
N ASN A 261 15.55 25.73 11.57
CA ASN A 261 16.68 26.49 12.07
C ASN A 261 17.67 26.60 10.91
N GLU A 262 17.59 27.71 10.18
CA GLU A 262 18.68 28.67 9.97
C GLU A 262 18.37 29.55 8.75
N GLU A 263 17.67 30.67 8.99
CA GLU A 263 18.04 32.01 8.52
C GLU A 263 17.75 33.03 9.64
#